data_AF-A0A0G1SYW8-F1
#
_entry.id   AF-A0A0G1SYW8-F1
#
_cell.length_a   1.000
_cell.length_b   1.000
_cell.length_c   1.000
_cell.angle_alpha   90.00
_cell.angle_beta   90.00
_cell.angle_gamma   90.00
#
_symmetry.space_group_name_H-M   'P 1'
#
loop_
_entity.id
_entity.type
_entity.pdbx_description
1 polymer ?
#
loop_
_entity_poly.entity_id
_entity_poly.type
_entity_poly.pdbx_seq_one_letter_code
_entity_poly.pdbx_strand_id
1 'polypeptide(L)'
;MEIAFISFLTFLAGIVGTITGFGISTIMVPVVLLFLPLPETLLLVGVIHWFGDLWKMYFFKKGVDWELLVFFGIPGIAAAYLGASLVFQLPEQLVSQFLGAILIAYVIFL
;
A
#
# COMPACT_ATOMS: atom_id res chain seq x y z
N MET A 1 -10.04 20.47 5.11
CA MET A 1 -8.81 20.21 5.90
C MET A 1 -8.27 18.81 5.66
N GLU A 2 -9.13 17.79 5.59
CA GLU A 2 -8.75 16.39 5.32
C GLU A 2 -8.03 16.17 3.98
N ILE A 3 -8.51 16.75 2.87
CA ILE A 3 -7.87 16.61 1.55
C ILE A 3 -6.46 17.20 1.54
N ALA A 4 -6.24 18.33 2.22
CA ALA A 4 -4.92 18.96 2.31
C ALA A 4 -3.96 18.08 3.12
N PHE A 5 -4.43 17.51 4.23
CA PHE A 5 -3.65 16.56 5.04
C PHE A 5 -3.30 15.30 4.25
N ILE A 6 -4.29 14.65 3.61
CA ILE A 6 -4.06 13.43 2.81
C ILE A 6 -3.12 13.72 1.64
N SER A 7 -3.27 14.87 0.97
CA SER A 7 -2.35 15.28 -0.11
C SER A 7 -0.92 15.45 0.39
N PHE A 8 -0.73 16.12 1.53
CA PHE A 8 0.59 16.33 2.11
C PHE A 8 1.23 15.02 2.59
N LEU A 9 0.45 14.17 3.25
CA LEU A 9 0.87 12.83 3.66
C LEU A 9 1.28 11.98 2.45
N THR A 10 0.45 11.99 1.39
CA THR A 10 0.73 11.28 0.13
C THR A 10 2.02 11.78 -0.51
N PHE A 11 2.24 13.10 -0.51
CA PHE A 11 3.46 13.69 -1.05
C PHE A 11 4.71 13.23 -0.30
N LEU A 12 4.70 13.29 1.04
CA LEU A 12 5.82 12.82 1.86
C LEU A 12 6.04 11.32 1.72
N ALA A 13 4.99 10.52 1.81
CA ALA A 13 5.05 9.07 1.63
C ALA A 13 5.55 8.70 0.24
N GLY A 14 5.16 9.47 -0.79
CA GLY A 14 5.63 9.31 -2.17
C GLY A 14 7.12 9.60 -2.33
N ILE A 15 7.64 10.66 -1.70
CA ILE A 15 9.09 10.94 -1.69
C ILE A 15 9.85 9.80 -1.05
N VAL A 16 9.46 9.41 0.18
CA VAL A 16 10.13 8.33 0.91
C VAL A 16 10.07 7.04 0.11
N GLY A 17 8.88 6.64 -0.33
CA GLY A 17 8.67 5.42 -1.10
C GLY A 17 9.35 5.39 -2.46
N THR A 18 9.62 6.55 -3.07
CA THR A 18 10.41 6.62 -4.31
C THR A 18 11.90 6.41 -4.03
N ILE A 19 12.43 6.96 -2.93
CA ILE A 19 13.84 6.81 -2.55
C ILE A 19 14.13 5.38 -2.10
N THR A 20 13.25 4.79 -1.29
CA THR A 20 13.43 3.45 -0.71
C THR A 20 12.93 2.33 -1.62
N GLY A 21 12.18 2.65 -2.68
CA GLY A 21 11.54 1.68 -3.57
C GLY A 21 10.30 0.99 -2.97
N PHE A 22 9.98 1.22 -1.70
CA PHE A 22 8.85 0.65 -0.97
C PHE A 22 8.41 1.58 0.17
N GLY A 23 7.13 1.54 0.57
CA GLY A 23 6.72 2.13 1.86
C GLY A 23 5.63 3.20 1.82
N ILE A 24 5.08 3.56 0.64
CA ILE A 24 3.90 4.44 0.56
C ILE A 24 2.78 3.88 1.43
N SER A 25 2.39 2.63 1.19
CA SER A 25 1.35 1.96 1.99
C SER A 25 1.75 1.79 3.46
N THR A 26 3.03 1.49 3.74
CA THR A 26 3.53 1.31 5.11
C THR A 26 3.39 2.58 5.95
N ILE A 27 3.55 3.75 5.34
CA ILE A 27 3.38 5.05 6.02
C ILE A 27 1.89 5.42 6.06
N MET A 28 1.19 5.30 4.93
CA MET A 28 -0.16 5.83 4.81
C MET A 28 -1.21 5.00 5.56
N VAL A 29 -1.13 3.67 5.51
CA VAL A 29 -2.13 2.79 6.16
C VAL A 29 -2.26 3.07 7.66
N PRO A 30 -1.19 3.06 8.50
CA PRO A 30 -1.34 3.32 9.92
C PRO A 30 -1.81 4.74 10.23
N VAL A 31 -1.48 5.73 9.39
CA VAL A 31 -1.92 7.12 9.59
C VAL A 31 -3.40 7.27 9.23
N VAL A 32 -3.85 6.70 8.11
CA VAL A 32 -5.23 6.80 7.64
C VAL A 32 -6.19 5.98 8.51
N LEU A 33 -5.73 4.84 9.05
CA LEU A 33 -6.48 4.03 10.02
C LEU A 33 -6.86 4.79 11.31
N LEU A 34 -6.18 5.90 11.62
CA LEU A 34 -6.56 6.76 12.75
C LEU A 34 -7.86 7.54 12.48
N PHE A 35 -8.31 7.61 11.23
CA PHE A 35 -9.42 8.43 10.79
C PHE A 35 -10.53 7.65 10.07
N LEU A 36 -10.20 6.54 9.42
CA LEU A 36 -11.12 5.73 8.63
C LEU A 36 -11.09 4.26 9.05
N PRO A 37 -12.21 3.52 8.89
CA PRO A 37 -12.20 2.08 9.09
C PRO A 37 -11.27 1.38 8.08
N LEU A 38 -10.94 0.13 8.37
CA LEU A 38 -9.93 -0.61 7.61
C LEU A 38 -10.27 -0.74 6.11
N PRO A 39 -11.48 -1.16 5.70
CA PRO A 39 -11.81 -1.31 4.28
C PRO A 39 -11.65 0.00 3.49
N GLU A 40 -12.12 1.12 4.04
CA GLU A 40 -12.01 2.46 3.45
C GLU A 40 -10.56 2.92 3.39
N THR A 41 -9.78 2.64 4.43
CA THR A 41 -8.34 2.94 4.44
C THR A 41 -7.61 2.18 3.33
N LEU A 42 -7.87 0.88 3.20
CA LEU A 42 -7.25 0.05 2.17
C LEU A 42 -7.66 0.51 0.76
N LEU A 43 -8.92 0.89 0.57
CA LEU A 43 -9.40 1.44 -0.70
C LEU A 43 -8.69 2.76 -1.05
N LEU A 44 -8.68 3.73 -0.12
CA LEU A 44 -8.06 5.03 -0.33
C LEU A 44 -6.56 4.91 -0.62
N VAL A 45 -5.84 4.16 0.22
CA VAL A 45 -4.40 3.94 0.04
C VAL A 45 -4.13 3.16 -1.24
N GLY A 46 -4.98 2.19 -1.59
CA GLY A 46 -4.88 1.43 -2.83
C GLY A 46 -4.98 2.32 -4.07
N VAL A 47 -5.95 3.24 -4.10
CA VAL A 47 -6.08 4.23 -5.18
C VAL A 47 -4.85 5.11 -5.27
N ILE A 48 -4.37 5.63 -4.14
CA ILE A 48 -3.19 6.51 -4.10
C ILE A 48 -1.94 5.79 -4.60
N HIS A 49 -1.75 4.53 -4.18
CA HIS A 49 -0.64 3.70 -4.63
C HIS A 49 -0.74 3.43 -6.13
N TRP A 50 -1.93 3.09 -6.64
CA TRP A 50 -2.15 2.87 -8.08
C TRP A 50 -1.69 4.05 -8.93
N PHE A 51 -2.10 5.27 -8.57
CA PHE A 51 -1.65 6.47 -9.30
C PHE A 51 -0.14 6.69 -9.15
N GLY A 52 0.43 6.46 -7.97
CA GLY A 52 1.87 6.51 -7.75
C GLY A 52 2.63 5.53 -8.66
N ASP A 53 2.13 4.31 -8.81
CA ASP A 53 2.74 3.27 -9.64
C ASP A 53 2.59 3.55 -11.13
N LEU A 54 1.48 4.15 -11.59
CA LEU A 54 1.35 4.65 -12.96
C LEU A 54 2.47 5.63 -13.31
N TRP A 55 2.76 6.57 -12.42
CA TRP A 55 3.86 7.52 -12.60
C TRP A 55 5.22 6.83 -12.58
N LYS A 56 5.47 5.90 -11.63
CA LYS A 56 6.72 5.14 -11.60
C LYS A 56 6.92 4.33 -12.88
N MET A 57 5.89 3.62 -13.35
CA MET A 57 5.94 2.87 -14.61
C MET A 57 6.25 3.80 -15.78
N TYR A 58 5.64 4.98 -15.84
CA TYR A 58 5.92 5.96 -16.90
C TYR A 58 7.36 6.48 -16.87
N PHE A 59 7.86 6.88 -15.69
CA PHE A 59 9.21 7.46 -15.52
C PHE A 59 10.32 6.40 -15.65
N PHE A 60 10.10 5.19 -15.16
CA PHE A 60 11.11 4.13 -15.06
C PHE A 60 10.95 2.98 -16.07
N LYS A 61 10.12 3.15 -17.12
CA LYS A 61 9.85 2.14 -18.16
C LYS A 61 11.08 1.53 -18.86
N LYS A 62 12.24 2.21 -18.82
CA LYS A 62 13.47 1.74 -19.47
C LYS A 62 14.19 0.62 -18.70
N GLY A 63 13.87 0.42 -17.41
CA GLY A 63 14.49 -0.60 -16.56
C GLY A 63 13.58 -1.80 -16.25
N VAL A 64 12.53 -2.01 -17.05
CA VAL A 64 11.53 -3.07 -16.79
C VAL A 64 12.10 -4.43 -17.15
N ASP A 65 12.06 -5.35 -16.19
CA ASP A 65 12.29 -6.78 -16.39
C ASP A 65 10.95 -7.49 -16.58
N TRP A 66 10.72 -7.99 -17.79
CA TRP A 66 9.47 -8.65 -18.17
C TRP A 66 9.31 -10.03 -17.53
N GLU A 67 10.41 -10.74 -17.28
CA GLU A 67 10.38 -12.04 -16.63
C GLU A 67 9.94 -11.86 -15.18
N LEU A 68 10.54 -10.90 -14.48
CA LEU A 68 10.14 -10.52 -13.13
C LEU A 68 8.66 -10.08 -13.08
N LEU A 69 8.20 -9.27 -14.04
CA LEU A 69 6.82 -8.79 -14.07
C LEU A 69 5.83 -9.96 -14.16
N VAL A 70 6.13 -10.99 -14.96
CA VAL A 70 5.25 -12.15 -15.10
C VAL A 70 5.30 -13.04 -13.85
N PHE A 71 6.49 -13.43 -13.41
CA PHE A 71 6.66 -14.38 -12.30
C PHE A 71 6.34 -13.78 -10.93
N PHE A 72 6.45 -12.46 -10.76
CA PHE A 72 6.07 -11.78 -9.52
C PHE A 72 4.69 -11.13 -9.62
N GLY A 73 4.39 -10.47 -10.74
CA GLY A 73 3.16 -9.70 -10.90
C GLY A 73 1.91 -10.57 -10.95
N ILE A 74 1.91 -11.67 -11.71
CA ILE A 74 0.72 -12.53 -11.81
C ILE A 74 0.39 -13.19 -10.44
N PRO A 75 1.34 -13.84 -9.74
CA PRO A 75 1.06 -14.38 -8.41
C PRO A 75 0.70 -13.28 -7.41
N GLY A 76 1.34 -12.10 -7.51
CA GLY A 76 1.05 -10.94 -6.67
C GLY A 76 -0.40 -10.47 -6.83
N ILE A 77 -0.91 -10.37 -8.06
CA ILE A 77 -2.31 -10.00 -8.34
C ILE A 77 -3.26 -11.04 -7.75
N ALA A 78 -2.98 -12.34 -7.94
CA ALA A 78 -3.82 -13.40 -7.41
C ALA A 78 -3.86 -13.37 -5.87
N ALA A 79 -2.70 -13.25 -5.22
CA ALA A 79 -2.60 -13.16 -3.77
C ALA A 79 -3.27 -11.89 -3.22
N ALA A 80 -3.10 -10.74 -3.90
CA ALA A 80 -3.75 -9.48 -3.51
C ALA A 80 -5.27 -9.57 -3.62
N TYR A 81 -5.80 -10.19 -4.68
CA TYR A 81 -7.24 -10.42 -4.84
C TYR A 81 -7.79 -11.32 -3.72
N LEU A 82 -7.11 -12.43 -3.41
CA LEU A 82 -7.49 -13.31 -2.31
C LEU A 82 -7.48 -12.56 -0.98
N GLY A 83 -6.41 -11.81 -0.69
CA GLY A 83 -6.30 -11.00 0.52
C GLY A 83 -7.43 -9.96 0.64
N ALA A 84 -7.71 -9.22 -0.43
CA ALA A 84 -8.79 -8.24 -0.47
C ALA A 84 -10.18 -8.89 -0.26
N SER A 85 -10.40 -10.08 -0.82
CA SER A 85 -11.68 -10.81 -0.66
C SER A 85 -11.92 -11.26 0.79
N LEU A 86 -10.85 -11.52 1.55
CA LEU A 86 -10.91 -11.94 2.95
C LEU A 86 -11.19 -10.77 3.90
N VAL A 87 -10.79 -9.55 3.56
CA VAL A 87 -11.03 -8.35 4.39
C VAL A 87 -12.51 -8.18 4.72
N PHE A 88 -13.40 -8.51 3.77
CA PHE A 88 -14.86 -8.38 3.94
C PHE A 88 -15.51 -9.59 4.62
N GLN A 89 -14.80 -10.71 4.74
CA GLN A 89 -15.31 -11.96 5.32
C GLN A 89 -14.90 -12.14 6.79
N LEU A 90 -13.85 -11.45 7.22
CA LEU A 90 -13.28 -11.56 8.55
C LEU A 90 -13.70 -10.38 9.45
N PRO A 91 -13.73 -10.56 10.78
CA PRO A 91 -13.92 -9.46 11.72
C PRO A 91 -12.84 -8.39 11.53
N GLU A 92 -13.26 -7.13 11.35
CA GLU A 92 -12.36 -6.00 11.13
C GLU A 92 -11.27 -5.90 12.21
N GLN A 93 -11.63 -6.15 13.48
CA GLN A 93 -10.70 -6.15 14.59
C GLN A 93 -9.56 -7.16 14.41
N LEU A 94 -9.85 -8.37 13.95
CA LEU A 94 -8.84 -9.41 13.71
C LEU A 94 -7.91 -9.01 12.56
N VAL A 95 -8.48 -8.50 11.46
CA VAL A 95 -7.68 -8.08 10.30
C VAL A 95 -6.79 -6.88 10.64
N SER A 96 -7.32 -5.92 11.39
CA SER A 96 -6.57 -4.74 11.85
C SER A 96 -5.43 -5.12 12.80
N GLN A 97 -5.68 -6.03 13.75
CA GLN A 97 -4.63 -6.55 14.64
C GLN A 97 -3.53 -7.29 13.88
N PHE A 98 -3.91 -8.14 12.93
CA PHE A 98 -2.96 -8.87 12.09
C PHE A 98 -2.10 -7.92 11.24
N LEU A 99 -2.73 -6.94 10.60
CA LEU A 99 -2.04 -5.89 9.85
C LEU A 99 -1.09 -5.09 10.74
N GLY A 100 -1.54 -4.68 11.93
CA GLY A 100 -0.71 -3.98 12.91
C GLY A 100 0.50 -4.79 13.34
N ALA A 101 0.33 -6.10 13.58
CA ALA A 101 1.44 -7.00 13.90
C ALA A 101 2.47 -7.08 12.77
N ILE A 102 2.02 -7.15 11.51
CA ILE A 102 2.92 -7.12 10.33
C ILE A 102 3.69 -5.81 10.28
N LEU A 103 3.02 -4.66 10.48
CA LEU A 103 3.68 -3.35 10.43
C LEU A 103 4.72 -3.20 11.54
N ILE A 104 4.41 -3.65 12.76
CA ILE A 104 5.37 -3.64 13.87
C ILE A 104 6.56 -4.55 13.57
N ALA A 105 6.31 -5.78 13.10
CA ALA A 105 7.37 -6.72 12.75
C ALA A 105 8.27 -6.17 11.64
N TYR A 106 7.70 -5.49 10.64
CA TYR A 106 8.43 -4.83 9.56
C TYR A 106 9.35 -3.73 10.10
N VAL A 107 8.87 -2.89 11.03
CA VAL A 107 9.68 -1.86 11.68
C VAL A 107 10.82 -2.46 12.51
N ILE A 108 10.61 -3.60 13.16
CA ILE A 108 11.67 -4.29 13.93
C ILE A 108 12.74 -4.93 13.02
N PHE A 109 12.34 -5.37 11.83
CA PHE A 109 13.25 -6.02 10.89
C PHE A 109 14.24 -5.04 10.22
N LEU A 110 13.81 -3.79 10.01
CA LEU A 110 14.64 -2.72 9.44
C LEU A 110 15.64 -2.16 10.44
#